data_AF-A0A497QGK2-F1
#
_entry.id   AF-A0A497QGK2-F1
#
_cell.length_a   1.000
_cell.length_b   1.000
_cell.length_c   1.000
_cell.angle_alpha   90.00
_cell.angle_beta   90.00
_cell.angle_gamma   90.00
#
_symmetry.space_group_name_H-M   'P 1'
#
loop_
_entity.id
_entity.type
_entity.pdbx_description
1 polymer ?
#
loop_
_entity_poly.entity_id
_entity_poly.type
_entity_poly.pdbx_seq_one_letter_code
_entity_poly.pdbx_strand_id
1 'polypeptide(L)'
;MAPIALLGLFGPAFVFITSITISIQMIALSKKKPDSLGVYVYGRVIIGLILIILNNIANTLFGAHFFRNGKFFLPEFQIHYDSNIIDSIAWSGIIISFFLFLYLRFRKNINFIEISIIFLTLVVLWFVCTPFLIPVGVNVFVWADEHSMYILKYIVSKFVIGRFKLFPVTGFGFLGIIYGYFLYSKSSFKKILIFSLILAAVSITIFLIFVLFDSSFINDFASEDVPLQLQILCMGLIPLIIIAFMKGPDFSSLETRYRRASKTTWMRRYSIISLTAFSIGTIFADWIFHFFTAFWGNSVDRTGTVPKLDWNFFQVIAFIITLFLFWELCVRLWEKIDYKGSLEWFMSVILSKFFHRETSRMNIEKILYHPNKPPQTAIEGKE
;
A
#
# COMPACT_ATOMS: atom_id res chain seq x y z
N MET A 1 13.31 -19.59 4.02
CA MET A 1 13.55 -18.14 3.86
C MET A 1 12.72 -17.51 2.75
N ALA A 2 12.57 -18.12 1.56
CA ALA A 2 11.80 -17.55 0.44
C ALA A 2 10.35 -17.09 0.74
N PRO A 3 9.52 -17.80 1.54
CA PRO A 3 8.18 -17.32 1.88
C PRO A 3 8.19 -16.06 2.76
N ILE A 4 9.19 -15.92 3.64
CA ILE A 4 9.35 -14.78 4.53
C ILE A 4 9.81 -13.55 3.73
N ALA A 5 10.70 -13.74 2.75
CA ALA A 5 11.13 -12.68 1.85
C ALA A 5 9.95 -12.10 1.05
N LEU A 6 9.04 -12.96 0.57
CA LEU A 6 7.86 -12.51 -0.19
C LEU A 6 6.86 -11.74 0.69
N LEU A 7 6.69 -12.14 1.96
CA LEU A 7 5.89 -11.37 2.93
C LEU A 7 6.55 -10.03 3.27
N GLY A 8 7.88 -9.99 3.42
CA GLY A 8 8.65 -8.77 3.67
C GLY A 8 8.71 -7.79 2.49
N LEU A 9 8.27 -8.21 1.30
CA LEU A 9 8.17 -7.41 0.08
C LEU A 9 6.72 -7.17 -0.35
N PHE A 10 5.74 -7.43 0.52
CA PHE A 10 4.33 -7.31 0.17
C PHE A 10 3.82 -5.85 0.12
N GLY A 11 4.62 -4.86 0.53
CA GLY A 11 4.25 -3.43 0.51
C GLY A 11 3.66 -2.91 -0.81
N PRO A 12 4.19 -3.26 -2.00
CA PRO A 12 3.63 -2.84 -3.29
C PRO A 12 2.21 -3.36 -3.55
N ALA A 13 1.74 -4.38 -2.82
CA ALA A 13 0.35 -4.84 -2.87
C ALA A 13 -0.64 -3.72 -2.51
N PHE A 14 -0.29 -2.86 -1.55
CA PHE A 14 -1.14 -1.74 -1.16
C PHE A 14 -1.26 -0.69 -2.27
N VAL A 15 -0.16 -0.42 -2.98
CA VAL A 15 -0.17 0.45 -4.16
C VAL A 15 -1.05 -0.15 -5.25
N PHE A 16 -0.86 -1.45 -5.56
CA PHE A 16 -1.67 -2.17 -6.53
C PHE A 16 -3.19 -2.10 -6.23
N ILE A 17 -3.61 -2.41 -4.99
CA ILE A 17 -5.02 -2.38 -4.57
C ILE A 17 -5.58 -0.95 -4.61
N THR A 18 -4.78 0.04 -4.17
CA THR A 18 -5.18 1.44 -4.21
C THR A 18 -5.42 1.90 -5.65
N SER A 19 -4.53 1.52 -6.57
CA SER A 19 -4.65 1.81 -7.99
C SER A 19 -5.84 1.12 -8.65
N ILE A 20 -6.19 -0.11 -8.26
CA ILE A 20 -7.44 -0.76 -8.68
C ILE A 20 -8.65 0.11 -8.30
N THR A 21 -8.69 0.54 -7.04
CA THR A 21 -9.81 1.33 -6.51
C THR A 21 -9.92 2.69 -7.21
N ILE A 22 -8.78 3.38 -7.38
CA ILE A 22 -8.70 4.64 -8.15
C ILE A 22 -9.26 4.44 -9.55
N SER A 23 -8.85 3.37 -10.21
CA SER A 23 -9.19 3.12 -11.61
C SER A 23 -10.68 2.83 -11.80
N ILE A 24 -11.25 1.99 -10.94
CA ILE A 24 -12.71 1.73 -10.93
C ILE A 24 -13.49 3.03 -10.75
N GLN A 25 -13.08 3.88 -9.79
CA GLN A 25 -13.76 5.15 -9.51
C GLN A 25 -13.64 6.14 -10.67
N MET A 26 -12.45 6.30 -11.26
CA MET A 26 -12.23 7.21 -12.38
C MET A 26 -12.92 6.76 -13.66
N ILE A 27 -12.89 5.47 -13.98
CA ILE A 27 -13.61 4.92 -15.14
C ILE A 27 -15.13 5.08 -14.95
N ALA A 28 -15.64 4.86 -13.74
CA ALA A 28 -17.04 5.11 -13.44
C ALA A 28 -17.42 6.60 -13.58
N LEU A 29 -16.53 7.49 -13.12
CA LEU A 29 -16.72 8.93 -13.17
C LEU A 29 -16.65 9.47 -14.60
N SER A 30 -15.73 8.97 -15.43
CA SER A 30 -15.57 9.41 -16.82
C SER A 30 -16.82 9.16 -17.65
N LYS A 31 -17.53 8.06 -17.39
CA LYS A 31 -18.80 7.76 -18.06
C LYS A 31 -19.98 8.60 -17.57
N LYS A 32 -19.99 9.00 -16.29
CA LYS A 32 -21.12 9.72 -15.69
C LYS A 32 -20.99 11.24 -15.78
N LYS A 33 -19.80 11.77 -15.51
CA LYS A 33 -19.49 13.21 -15.41
C LYS A 33 -18.03 13.47 -15.80
N PRO A 34 -17.68 13.46 -17.10
CA PRO A 34 -16.29 13.56 -17.56
C PRO A 34 -15.59 14.86 -17.11
N ASP A 35 -16.32 15.96 -16.98
CA ASP A 35 -15.75 17.24 -16.56
C ASP A 35 -15.29 17.25 -15.09
N SER A 36 -15.80 16.32 -14.28
CA SER A 36 -15.40 16.18 -12.87
C SER A 36 -14.12 15.35 -12.67
N LEU A 37 -13.53 14.80 -13.74
CA LEU A 37 -12.29 14.02 -13.64
C LEU A 37 -11.11 14.84 -13.11
N GLY A 38 -10.97 16.10 -13.54
CA GLY A 38 -9.91 16.99 -13.06
C GLY A 38 -10.04 17.28 -11.56
N VAL A 39 -11.28 17.53 -11.10
CA VAL A 39 -11.59 17.74 -9.67
C VAL A 39 -11.25 16.48 -8.86
N TYR A 40 -11.50 15.29 -9.41
CA TYR A 40 -11.12 14.04 -8.75
C TYR A 40 -9.60 13.88 -8.62
N VAL A 41 -8.82 14.19 -9.66
CA VAL A 41 -7.34 14.16 -9.61
C VAL A 41 -6.82 15.15 -8.58
N TYR A 42 -7.36 16.37 -8.57
CA TYR A 42 -7.01 17.38 -7.56
C TYR A 42 -7.33 16.90 -6.14
N GLY A 43 -8.51 16.28 -5.94
CA GLY A 43 -8.86 15.68 -4.66
C GLY A 43 -7.89 14.58 -4.24
N ARG A 44 -7.34 13.81 -5.19
CA ARG A 44 -6.30 12.80 -4.92
C ARG A 44 -4.96 13.41 -4.51
N VAL A 45 -4.59 14.55 -5.08
CA VAL A 45 -3.43 15.34 -4.62
C VAL A 45 -3.61 15.76 -3.17
N ILE A 46 -4.76 16.35 -2.83
CA ILE A 46 -5.07 16.76 -1.45
C ILE A 46 -5.02 15.57 -0.49
N ILE A 47 -5.69 14.46 -0.83
CA ILE A 47 -5.69 13.25 0.01
C ILE A 47 -4.28 12.71 0.21
N GLY A 48 -3.47 12.65 -0.85
CA GLY A 48 -2.07 12.19 -0.77
C GLY A 48 -1.22 13.06 0.14
N LEU A 49 -1.33 14.39 0.02
CA LEU A 49 -0.62 15.34 0.87
C LEU A 49 -1.05 15.22 2.34
N ILE A 50 -2.36 15.12 2.61
CA ILE A 50 -2.88 14.90 3.97
C ILE A 50 -2.33 13.60 4.54
N LEU A 51 -2.29 12.51 3.76
CA LEU A 51 -1.76 11.22 4.21
C LEU A 51 -0.30 11.33 4.64
N ILE A 52 0.52 12.00 3.84
CA ILE A 52 1.95 12.24 4.13
C ILE A 52 2.11 13.08 5.40
N ILE A 53 1.35 14.17 5.53
CA ILE A 53 1.41 15.07 6.70
C ILE A 53 1.00 14.31 7.96
N LEU A 54 -0.13 13.59 7.92
CA LEU A 54 -0.60 12.80 9.05
C LEU A 54 0.41 11.73 9.47
N ASN A 55 1.06 11.08 8.50
CA ASN A 55 2.10 10.09 8.79
C ASN A 55 3.33 10.72 9.47
N ASN A 56 3.82 11.86 8.97
CA ASN A 56 4.94 12.57 9.58
C ASN A 56 4.59 13.07 10.99
N ILE A 57 3.37 13.58 11.20
CA ILE A 57 2.88 13.97 12.53
C ILE A 57 2.81 12.74 13.45
N ALA A 58 2.26 11.62 13.00
CA ALA A 58 2.17 10.40 13.79
C ALA A 58 3.57 9.90 14.19
N ASN A 59 4.51 9.82 13.25
CA ASN A 59 5.89 9.41 13.53
C ASN A 59 6.58 10.37 14.50
N THR A 60 6.35 11.68 14.36
CA THR A 60 6.92 12.69 15.26
C THR A 60 6.32 12.59 16.66
N LEU A 61 5.00 12.42 16.79
CA LEU A 61 4.33 12.40 18.10
C LEU A 61 4.53 11.08 18.83
N PHE A 62 4.46 9.96 18.13
CA PHE A 62 4.52 8.64 18.78
C PHE A 62 5.93 8.04 18.77
N GLY A 63 6.80 8.45 17.84
CA GLY A 63 8.20 8.01 17.78
C GLY A 63 9.14 8.80 18.70
N ALA A 64 8.65 9.85 19.35
CA ALA A 64 9.47 10.72 20.18
C ALA A 64 9.67 10.18 21.60
N HIS A 65 10.94 10.20 22.04
CA HIS A 65 11.27 10.05 23.44
C HIS A 65 11.04 11.38 24.17
N PHE A 66 9.80 11.64 24.60
CA PHE A 66 9.45 12.85 25.36
C PHE A 66 10.27 13.03 26.64
N PHE A 67 10.83 11.95 27.18
CA PHE A 67 11.68 11.96 28.36
C PHE A 67 13.02 11.32 28.01
N ARG A 68 14.10 12.12 28.07
CA ARG A 68 15.47 11.63 27.90
C ARG A 68 16.34 12.24 29.00
N ASN A 69 17.09 11.41 29.71
CA ASN A 69 18.01 11.84 30.78
C ASN A 69 17.35 12.74 31.84
N GLY A 70 16.10 12.43 32.25
CA GLY A 70 15.36 13.18 33.27
C GLY A 70 14.87 14.56 32.83
N LYS A 71 14.99 14.93 31.54
CA LYS A 71 14.47 16.17 30.98
C LYS A 71 13.35 15.88 29.98
N PHE A 72 12.32 16.73 30.02
CA PHE A 72 11.25 16.74 29.03
C PHE A 72 11.74 17.45 27.77
N PHE A 73 11.61 16.78 26.62
CA PHE A 73 11.92 17.35 25.31
C PHE A 73 10.66 17.32 24.44
N LEU A 74 10.37 18.46 23.80
CA LEU A 74 9.40 18.48 22.72
C LEU A 74 10.04 17.84 21.48
N PRO A 75 9.34 16.92 20.78
CA PRO A 75 9.87 16.34 19.57
C PRO A 75 10.11 17.39 18.50
N GLU A 76 11.31 17.36 17.92
CA GLU A 76 11.57 18.08 16.68
C GLU A 76 10.82 17.40 15.55
N PHE A 77 10.09 18.19 14.76
CA PHE A 77 9.40 17.67 13.60
C PHE A 77 10.41 17.26 12.53
N GLN A 78 10.58 15.96 12.33
CA GLN A 78 11.53 15.42 11.36
C GLN A 78 10.81 15.00 10.08
N ILE A 79 11.21 15.63 8.97
CA ILE A 79 10.78 15.24 7.64
C ILE A 79 11.64 14.05 7.19
N HIS A 80 10.99 12.91 7.04
CA HIS A 80 11.63 11.68 6.58
C HIS A 80 11.77 11.72 5.06
N TYR A 81 12.99 11.60 4.54
CA TYR A 81 13.30 11.64 3.11
C TYR A 81 13.21 10.24 2.46
N ASP A 82 13.34 9.18 3.24
CA ASP A 82 13.16 7.80 2.79
C ASP A 82 11.71 7.51 2.41
N SER A 83 11.50 6.73 1.35
CA SER A 83 10.18 6.35 0.86
C SER A 83 9.65 5.11 1.58
N ASN A 84 8.65 5.34 2.44
CA ASN A 84 7.92 4.28 3.13
C ASN A 84 6.63 3.90 2.38
N ILE A 85 5.98 2.79 2.76
CA ILE A 85 4.76 2.30 2.05
C ILE A 85 3.68 3.39 1.97
N ILE A 86 3.49 4.19 3.03
CA ILE A 86 2.50 5.28 3.02
C ILE A 86 2.87 6.35 1.99
N ASP A 87 4.14 6.72 1.88
CA ASP A 87 4.61 7.64 0.84
C ASP A 87 4.32 7.05 -0.54
N SER A 88 4.61 5.76 -0.74
CA SER A 88 4.33 5.07 -2.00
C SER A 88 2.85 5.08 -2.34
N ILE A 89 1.97 4.80 -1.37
CA ILE A 89 0.51 4.84 -1.57
C ILE A 89 0.05 6.25 -1.93
N ALA A 90 0.51 7.27 -1.21
CA ALA A 90 0.14 8.66 -1.46
C ALA A 90 0.57 9.12 -2.86
N TRP A 91 1.85 8.99 -3.17
CA TRP A 91 2.43 9.46 -4.43
C TRP A 91 1.99 8.62 -5.61
N SER A 92 1.96 7.28 -5.51
CA SER A 92 1.38 6.46 -6.57
C SER A 92 -0.11 6.76 -6.76
N GLY A 93 -0.86 7.07 -5.70
CA GLY A 93 -2.24 7.53 -5.82
C GLY A 93 -2.39 8.78 -6.70
N ILE A 94 -1.47 9.73 -6.59
CA ILE A 94 -1.40 10.94 -7.41
C ILE A 94 -1.00 10.59 -8.85
N ILE A 95 0.13 9.90 -9.01
CA ILE A 95 0.72 9.56 -10.32
C ILE A 95 -0.27 8.74 -11.15
N ILE A 96 -0.84 7.69 -10.58
CA ILE A 96 -1.78 6.80 -11.26
C ILE A 96 -3.07 7.53 -11.64
N SER A 97 -3.60 8.38 -10.76
CA SER A 97 -4.76 9.21 -11.10
C SER A 97 -4.46 10.17 -12.25
N PHE A 98 -3.26 10.75 -12.28
CA PHE A 98 -2.83 11.64 -13.35
C PHE A 98 -2.69 10.93 -14.70
N PHE A 99 -1.97 9.80 -14.76
CA PHE A 99 -1.82 9.04 -16.00
C PHE A 99 -3.16 8.51 -16.53
N LEU A 100 -4.02 8.02 -15.64
CA LEU A 100 -5.35 7.58 -16.04
C LEU A 100 -6.23 8.76 -16.48
N PHE A 101 -6.10 9.93 -15.86
CA PHE A 101 -6.77 11.15 -16.31
C PHE A 101 -6.38 11.52 -17.73
N LEU A 102 -5.07 11.53 -18.05
CA LEU A 102 -4.59 11.80 -19.41
C LEU A 102 -5.22 10.82 -20.41
N TYR A 103 -5.18 9.52 -20.12
CA TYR A 103 -5.78 8.52 -20.99
C TYR A 103 -7.29 8.74 -21.19
N LEU A 104 -8.05 8.92 -20.11
CA LEU A 104 -9.51 9.10 -20.15
C LEU A 104 -9.94 10.45 -20.75
N ARG A 105 -9.10 11.50 -20.65
CA ARG A 105 -9.39 12.82 -21.23
C ARG A 105 -9.37 12.77 -22.75
N PHE A 106 -8.48 11.97 -23.33
CA PHE A 106 -8.31 11.89 -24.79
C PHE A 106 -9.07 10.73 -25.44
N ARG A 107 -9.69 9.83 -24.67
CA ARG A 107 -10.43 8.67 -25.19
C ARG A 107 -11.89 8.66 -24.76
N LYS A 108 -12.80 8.74 -25.76
CA LYS A 108 -14.25 8.64 -25.54
C LYS A 108 -14.72 7.20 -25.29
N ASN A 109 -14.12 6.23 -25.97
CA ASN A 109 -14.46 4.81 -25.84
C ASN A 109 -13.28 4.05 -25.25
N ILE A 110 -13.51 3.38 -24.11
CA ILE A 110 -12.45 2.66 -23.39
C ILE A 110 -12.42 1.21 -23.85
N ASN A 111 -11.44 0.87 -24.70
CA ASN A 111 -11.20 -0.50 -25.14
C ASN A 111 -10.24 -1.23 -24.18
N PHE A 112 -10.62 -2.44 -23.79
CA PHE A 112 -9.81 -3.33 -22.94
C PHE A 112 -8.41 -3.61 -23.50
N ILE A 113 -8.32 -3.92 -24.79
CA ILE A 113 -7.05 -4.30 -25.41
C ILE A 113 -6.11 -3.10 -25.41
N GLU A 114 -6.63 -1.92 -25.76
CA GLU A 114 -5.87 -0.68 -25.78
C GLU A 114 -5.36 -0.29 -24.38
N ILE A 115 -6.24 -0.27 -23.36
CA ILE A 115 -5.83 0.09 -22.00
C ILE A 115 -4.78 -0.89 -21.46
N SER A 116 -4.92 -2.19 -21.77
CA SER A 116 -3.96 -3.21 -21.34
C SER A 116 -2.61 -3.03 -22.02
N ILE A 117 -2.58 -2.80 -23.34
CA ILE A 117 -1.32 -2.61 -24.08
C ILE A 117 -0.60 -1.34 -23.60
N ILE A 118 -1.30 -0.22 -23.46
CA ILE A 118 -0.69 1.06 -23.04
C ILE A 118 -0.08 0.92 -21.65
N PHE A 119 -0.86 0.45 -20.67
CA PHE A 119 -0.37 0.38 -19.30
C PHE A 119 0.63 -0.76 -19.09
N LEU A 120 0.55 -1.88 -19.83
CA LEU A 120 1.59 -2.91 -19.80
C LEU A 120 2.90 -2.40 -20.42
N THR A 121 2.82 -1.62 -21.50
CA THR A 121 3.98 -0.95 -22.10
C THR A 121 4.60 0.03 -21.10
N LEU A 122 3.78 0.83 -20.42
CA LEU A 122 4.26 1.71 -19.35
C LEU A 122 4.93 0.93 -18.21
N VAL A 123 4.39 -0.21 -17.79
CA VAL A 123 5.04 -1.09 -16.79
C VAL A 123 6.42 -1.52 -17.26
N VAL A 124 6.53 -2.05 -18.49
CA VAL A 124 7.80 -2.53 -19.03
C VAL A 124 8.81 -1.39 -19.14
N LEU A 125 8.40 -0.25 -19.73
CA LEU A 125 9.26 0.93 -19.85
C LEU A 125 9.71 1.43 -18.48
N TRP A 126 8.81 1.46 -17.50
CA TRP A 126 9.12 1.95 -16.16
C TRP A 126 10.17 1.09 -15.46
N PHE A 127 10.05 -0.24 -15.56
CA PHE A 127 11.06 -1.16 -15.00
C PHE A 127 12.39 -1.10 -15.78
N VAL A 128 12.37 -1.02 -17.11
CA VAL A 128 13.59 -0.92 -17.93
C VAL A 128 14.33 0.39 -17.67
N CYS A 129 13.61 1.50 -17.47
CA CYS A 129 14.22 2.80 -17.17
C CYS A 129 14.67 2.93 -15.72
N THR A 130 14.13 2.14 -14.78
CA THR A 130 14.43 2.27 -13.33
C THR A 130 15.93 2.25 -13.00
N PRO A 131 16.75 1.32 -13.53
CA PRO A 131 18.20 1.30 -13.28
C PRO A 131 18.94 2.58 -13.71
N PHE A 132 18.41 3.31 -14.69
CA PHE A 132 18.99 4.57 -15.17
C PHE A 132 18.45 5.78 -14.41
N LEU A 133 17.16 5.75 -14.08
CA LEU A 133 16.47 6.84 -13.39
C LEU A 133 16.88 6.96 -11.92
N ILE A 134 17.19 5.85 -11.24
CA ILE A 134 17.64 5.88 -9.84
C ILE A 134 18.94 6.67 -9.68
N PRO A 135 20.06 6.35 -10.37
CA PRO A 135 21.29 7.13 -10.27
C PRO A 135 21.11 8.61 -10.62
N VAL A 136 20.35 8.90 -11.68
CA VAL A 136 20.04 10.29 -12.06
C VAL A 136 19.29 11.01 -10.93
N GLY A 137 18.27 10.38 -10.34
CA GLY A 137 17.54 10.97 -9.23
C GLY A 137 18.40 11.11 -7.96
N VAL A 138 19.34 10.20 -7.69
CA VAL A 138 20.31 10.37 -6.60
C VAL A 138 21.21 11.60 -6.85
N ASN A 139 21.68 11.80 -8.07
CA ASN A 139 22.45 13.00 -8.42
C ASN A 139 21.63 14.29 -8.24
N VAL A 140 20.37 14.28 -8.67
CA VAL A 140 19.45 15.42 -8.46
C VAL A 140 19.18 15.65 -6.97
N PHE A 141 19.09 14.59 -6.18
CA PHE A 141 18.92 14.68 -4.72
C PHE A 141 20.11 15.38 -4.05
N VAL A 142 21.34 14.99 -4.41
CA VAL A 142 22.57 15.62 -3.89
C VAL A 142 22.64 17.08 -4.34
N TRP A 143 22.42 17.35 -5.63
CA TRP A 143 22.40 18.70 -6.18
C TRP A 143 21.37 19.61 -5.48
N ALA A 144 20.16 19.08 -5.23
CA ALA A 144 19.12 19.82 -4.53
C ALA A 144 19.50 20.11 -3.07
N ASP A 145 20.27 19.25 -2.42
CA ASP A 145 20.76 19.47 -1.06
C ASP A 145 21.81 20.59 -1.02
N GLU A 146 22.79 20.54 -1.93
CA GLU A 146 23.83 21.56 -2.07
C GLU A 146 23.25 22.97 -2.32
N HIS A 147 22.12 23.06 -3.03
CA HIS A 147 21.45 24.31 -3.35
C HIS A 147 20.31 24.67 -2.38
N SER A 148 20.19 23.96 -1.25
CA SER A 148 19.12 24.19 -0.25
C SER A 148 17.69 24.11 -0.82
N MET A 149 17.49 23.35 -1.89
CA MET A 149 16.18 23.13 -2.52
C MET A 149 15.42 21.99 -1.83
N TYR A 150 15.00 22.21 -0.58
CA TYR A 150 14.41 21.17 0.28
C TYR A 150 13.16 20.49 -0.29
N ILE A 151 12.29 21.22 -0.98
CA ILE A 151 11.07 20.65 -1.58
C ILE A 151 11.43 19.70 -2.72
N LEU A 152 12.37 20.10 -3.59
CA LEU A 152 12.84 19.26 -4.68
C LEU A 152 13.56 18.03 -4.14
N LYS A 153 14.45 18.22 -3.15
CA LYS A 153 15.13 17.14 -2.42
C LYS A 153 14.11 16.14 -1.87
N TYR A 154 13.07 16.63 -1.21
CA TYR A 154 12.00 15.79 -0.66
C TYR A 154 11.29 14.99 -1.75
N ILE A 155 10.81 15.65 -2.82
CA ILE A 155 10.09 14.96 -3.89
C ILE A 155 10.98 13.88 -4.52
N VAL A 156 12.21 14.22 -4.91
CA VAL A 156 13.14 13.31 -5.58
C VAL A 156 13.54 12.14 -4.68
N SER A 157 13.74 12.40 -3.38
CA SER A 157 14.07 11.34 -2.40
C SER A 157 13.02 10.22 -2.38
N LYS A 158 11.72 10.55 -2.54
CA LYS A 158 10.65 9.54 -2.58
C LYS A 158 10.70 8.62 -3.79
N PHE A 159 11.34 9.06 -4.88
CA PHE A 159 11.54 8.23 -6.07
C PHE A 159 12.76 7.32 -5.99
N VAL A 160 13.80 7.70 -5.25
CA VAL A 160 15.11 7.03 -5.30
C VAL A 160 15.60 6.43 -3.99
N ILE A 161 15.10 6.87 -2.83
CA ILE A 161 15.59 6.46 -1.50
C ILE A 161 14.49 5.69 -0.77
N GLY A 162 14.89 4.64 -0.05
CA GLY A 162 14.03 3.84 0.82
C GLY A 162 13.44 2.60 0.16
N ARG A 163 12.93 1.71 1.02
CA ARG A 163 12.48 0.35 0.66
C ARG A 163 11.35 0.31 -0.35
N PHE A 164 10.49 1.32 -0.33
CA PHE A 164 9.33 1.41 -1.22
C PHE A 164 9.42 2.64 -2.15
N LYS A 165 10.63 2.99 -2.57
CA LYS A 165 10.88 4.05 -3.54
C LYS A 165 10.03 3.92 -4.81
N LEU A 166 9.57 5.05 -5.33
CA LEU A 166 8.48 5.08 -6.31
C LEU A 166 8.84 4.51 -7.68
N PHE A 167 10.10 4.49 -8.09
CA PHE A 167 10.48 3.92 -9.39
C PHE A 167 10.06 2.44 -9.51
N PRO A 168 10.56 1.47 -8.74
CA PRO A 168 10.04 0.09 -8.86
C PRO A 168 8.55 -0.02 -8.52
N VAL A 169 8.06 0.72 -7.54
CA VAL A 169 6.71 0.52 -6.96
C VAL A 169 5.58 1.06 -7.85
N THR A 170 5.79 2.14 -8.60
CA THR A 170 4.73 2.73 -9.45
C THR A 170 4.30 1.80 -10.58
N GLY A 171 5.17 0.88 -11.02
CA GLY A 171 4.79 -0.16 -11.99
C GLY A 171 3.65 -1.06 -11.49
N PHE A 172 3.58 -1.34 -10.18
CA PHE A 172 2.44 -2.04 -9.58
C PHE A 172 1.15 -1.22 -9.69
N GLY A 173 1.26 0.11 -9.61
CA GLY A 173 0.13 0.99 -9.80
C GLY A 173 -0.44 0.95 -11.22
N PHE A 174 0.43 0.91 -12.24
CA PHE A 174 0.01 0.78 -13.64
C PHE A 174 -0.68 -0.57 -13.91
N LEU A 175 -0.16 -1.66 -13.34
CA LEU A 175 -0.89 -2.94 -13.38
C LEU A 175 -2.26 -2.83 -12.69
N GLY A 176 -2.33 -2.13 -11.56
CA GLY A 176 -3.58 -1.86 -10.85
C GLY A 176 -4.64 -1.20 -11.74
N ILE A 177 -4.26 -0.39 -12.73
CA ILE A 177 -5.20 0.19 -13.71
C ILE A 177 -5.83 -0.90 -14.59
N ILE A 178 -5.03 -1.82 -15.10
CA ILE A 178 -5.50 -2.94 -15.94
C ILE A 178 -6.51 -3.80 -15.15
N TYR A 179 -6.17 -4.16 -13.91
CA TYR A 179 -7.06 -4.92 -13.05
C TYR A 179 -8.30 -4.14 -12.62
N GLY A 180 -8.17 -2.84 -12.37
CA GLY A 180 -9.31 -1.96 -12.10
C GLY A 180 -10.29 -1.93 -13.26
N TYR A 181 -9.80 -1.93 -14.51
CA TYR A 181 -10.66 -2.05 -15.68
C TYR A 181 -11.33 -3.43 -15.77
N PHE A 182 -10.60 -4.53 -15.55
CA PHE A 182 -11.17 -5.88 -15.53
C PHE A 182 -12.34 -6.01 -14.55
N LEU A 183 -12.18 -5.45 -13.35
CA LEU A 183 -13.21 -5.47 -12.31
C LEU A 183 -14.39 -4.55 -12.65
N TYR A 184 -14.11 -3.34 -13.15
CA TYR A 184 -15.14 -2.41 -13.58
C TYR A 184 -16.00 -2.96 -14.73
N SER A 185 -15.37 -3.64 -15.69
CA SER A 185 -16.04 -4.30 -16.83
C SER A 185 -16.75 -5.60 -16.45
N LYS A 186 -16.69 -6.03 -15.17
CA LYS A 186 -17.23 -7.31 -14.68
C LYS A 186 -16.72 -8.51 -15.49
N SER A 187 -15.44 -8.47 -15.87
CA SER A 187 -14.81 -9.56 -16.59
C SER A 187 -14.85 -10.86 -15.77
N SER A 188 -14.97 -12.00 -16.45
CA SER A 188 -15.04 -13.29 -15.77
C SER A 188 -13.75 -13.59 -14.99
N PHE A 189 -13.89 -14.18 -13.81
CA PHE A 189 -12.76 -14.55 -12.96
C PHE A 189 -11.68 -15.35 -13.71
N LYS A 190 -12.09 -16.26 -14.60
CA LYS A 190 -11.19 -17.06 -15.43
C LYS A 190 -10.26 -16.19 -16.30
N LYS A 191 -10.77 -15.11 -16.91
CA LYS A 191 -9.97 -14.20 -17.74
C LYS A 191 -8.92 -13.47 -16.90
N ILE A 192 -9.35 -12.95 -15.75
CA ILE A 192 -8.47 -12.23 -14.82
C ILE A 192 -7.37 -13.17 -14.30
N LEU A 193 -7.75 -14.40 -13.90
CA LEU A 193 -6.80 -15.40 -13.42
C LEU A 193 -5.79 -15.82 -14.48
N ILE A 194 -6.22 -16.06 -15.72
CA ILE A 194 -5.31 -16.41 -16.83
C ILE A 194 -4.30 -15.29 -17.05
N PHE A 195 -4.76 -14.03 -17.08
CA PHE A 195 -3.86 -12.88 -17.20
C PHE A 195 -2.83 -12.82 -16.07
N SER A 196 -3.25 -13.05 -14.81
CA SER A 196 -2.33 -13.11 -13.67
C SER A 196 -1.36 -14.28 -13.72
N LEU A 197 -1.79 -15.44 -14.19
CA LEU A 197 -0.93 -16.61 -14.36
C LEU A 197 0.14 -16.37 -15.43
N ILE A 198 -0.24 -15.75 -16.56
CA ILE A 198 0.71 -15.37 -17.61
C ILE A 198 1.72 -14.36 -17.07
N LEU A 199 1.25 -13.31 -16.38
CA LEU A 199 2.13 -12.30 -15.78
C LEU A 199 3.09 -12.94 -14.75
N ALA A 200 2.59 -13.81 -13.89
CA ALA A 200 3.40 -14.55 -12.92
C ALA A 200 4.44 -15.43 -13.61
N ALA A 201 4.06 -16.19 -14.64
CA ALA A 201 4.98 -17.03 -15.40
C ALA A 201 6.09 -16.21 -16.05
N VAL A 202 5.75 -15.08 -16.69
CA VAL A 202 6.74 -14.18 -17.31
C VAL A 202 7.68 -13.61 -16.26
N SER A 203 7.16 -13.09 -15.14
CA SER A 203 7.97 -12.56 -14.04
C SER A 203 8.90 -13.61 -13.43
N ILE A 204 8.42 -14.84 -13.21
CA ILE A 204 9.24 -15.95 -12.70
C ILE A 204 10.34 -16.30 -13.69
N THR A 205 10.03 -16.40 -14.99
CA THR A 205 11.04 -16.70 -16.01
C THR A 205 12.11 -15.61 -16.06
N ILE A 206 11.74 -14.33 -16.06
CA ILE A 206 12.70 -13.22 -16.03
C ILE A 206 13.56 -13.27 -14.76
N PHE A 207 12.93 -13.52 -13.61
CA PHE A 207 13.64 -13.68 -12.34
C PHE A 207 14.65 -14.83 -12.38
N LEU A 208 14.25 -16.01 -12.88
CA LEU A 208 15.13 -17.17 -13.01
C LEU A 208 16.30 -16.89 -13.95
N ILE A 209 16.07 -16.18 -15.07
CA ILE A 209 17.13 -15.73 -15.96
C ILE A 209 18.15 -14.87 -15.18
N PHE A 210 17.69 -13.89 -14.40
CA PHE A 210 18.60 -13.08 -13.57
C PHE A 210 19.39 -13.93 -12.57
N VAL A 211 18.75 -14.88 -11.89
CA VAL A 211 19.41 -15.78 -10.94
C VAL A 211 20.53 -16.61 -11.59
N LEU A 212 20.34 -17.02 -12.86
CA LEU A 212 21.36 -17.75 -13.61
C LEU A 212 22.59 -16.89 -13.95
N PHE A 213 22.42 -15.58 -14.08
CA PHE A 213 23.52 -14.64 -14.34
C PHE A 213 24.23 -14.19 -13.06
N ASP A 214 23.46 -13.86 -12.03
CA ASP A 214 23.97 -13.42 -10.74
C ASP A 214 22.93 -13.73 -9.66
N SER A 215 23.34 -14.42 -8.59
CA SER A 215 22.45 -14.76 -7.48
C SER A 215 22.70 -13.90 -6.24
N SER A 216 23.69 -13.00 -6.27
CA SER A 216 24.10 -12.18 -5.13
C SER A 216 22.97 -11.32 -4.58
N PHE A 217 22.13 -10.76 -5.47
CA PHE A 217 21.00 -9.90 -5.11
C PHE A 217 19.94 -10.60 -4.22
N ILE A 218 19.90 -11.94 -4.17
CA ILE A 218 18.95 -12.66 -3.31
C ILE A 218 19.26 -12.38 -1.84
N ASN A 219 20.54 -12.19 -1.48
CA ASN A 219 20.95 -11.93 -0.11
C ASN A 219 20.50 -10.53 0.37
N ASP A 220 20.31 -9.59 -0.57
CA ASP A 220 19.94 -8.21 -0.29
C ASP A 220 18.41 -8.00 -0.16
N PHE A 221 17.62 -9.07 -0.04
CA PHE A 221 16.15 -8.96 0.10
C PHE A 221 15.71 -8.19 1.37
N ALA A 222 16.55 -8.17 2.39
CA ALA A 222 16.30 -7.46 3.64
C ALA A 222 16.81 -6.00 3.62
N SER A 223 17.56 -5.62 2.59
CA SER A 223 18.10 -4.26 2.39
C SER A 223 16.99 -3.21 2.31
N GLU A 224 17.34 -1.97 2.65
CA GLU A 224 16.53 -0.79 2.33
C GLU A 224 16.48 -0.53 0.83
N ASP A 225 17.49 -0.95 0.06
CA ASP A 225 17.43 -0.91 -1.39
C ASP A 225 17.09 -2.28 -1.95
N VAL A 226 15.80 -2.55 -2.13
CA VAL A 226 15.34 -3.84 -2.64
C VAL A 226 15.73 -3.99 -4.11
N PRO A 227 16.46 -5.05 -4.48
CA PRO A 227 16.85 -5.31 -5.87
C PRO A 227 15.65 -5.35 -6.83
N LEU A 228 15.84 -4.75 -8.01
CA LEU A 228 14.81 -4.67 -9.05
C LEU A 228 14.29 -6.05 -9.47
N GLN A 229 15.16 -7.05 -9.47
CA GLN A 229 14.87 -8.44 -9.82
C GLN A 229 13.79 -9.03 -8.87
N LEU A 230 13.91 -8.76 -7.56
CA LEU A 230 12.91 -9.17 -6.58
C LEU A 230 11.59 -8.42 -6.77
N GLN A 231 11.64 -7.15 -7.16
CA GLN A 231 10.44 -6.36 -7.49
C GLN A 231 9.72 -6.92 -8.72
N ILE A 232 10.45 -7.35 -9.77
CA ILE A 232 9.87 -7.99 -10.97
C ILE A 232 9.17 -9.31 -10.59
N LEU A 233 9.78 -10.12 -9.73
CA LEU A 233 9.17 -11.35 -9.21
C LEU A 233 7.87 -11.02 -8.45
N CYS A 234 7.92 -10.05 -7.54
CA CYS A 234 6.77 -9.61 -6.76
C CYS A 234 5.65 -9.06 -7.66
N MET A 235 5.99 -8.37 -8.75
CA MET A 235 5.05 -7.82 -9.71
C MET A 235 4.19 -8.90 -10.38
N GLY A 236 4.72 -10.11 -10.58
CA GLY A 236 3.95 -11.24 -11.09
C GLY A 236 3.15 -11.95 -10.00
N LEU A 237 3.77 -12.18 -8.83
CA LEU A 237 3.18 -12.98 -7.76
C LEU A 237 2.09 -12.24 -6.96
N ILE A 238 2.27 -10.94 -6.68
CA ILE A 238 1.33 -10.16 -5.87
C ILE A 238 -0.07 -10.11 -6.52
N PRO A 239 -0.23 -9.76 -7.82
CA PRO A 239 -1.54 -9.78 -8.46
C PRO A 239 -2.20 -11.16 -8.41
N LEU A 240 -1.42 -12.23 -8.66
CA LEU A 240 -1.92 -13.60 -8.62
C LEU A 240 -2.47 -13.96 -7.22
N ILE A 241 -1.71 -13.64 -6.18
CA ILE A 241 -2.11 -13.86 -4.77
C ILE A 241 -3.39 -13.08 -4.46
N ILE A 242 -3.44 -11.79 -4.81
CA ILE A 242 -4.60 -10.93 -4.55
C ILE A 242 -5.84 -11.47 -5.24
N ILE A 243 -5.73 -11.91 -6.49
CA ILE A 243 -6.87 -12.44 -7.25
C ILE A 243 -7.33 -13.79 -6.72
N ALA A 244 -6.39 -14.64 -6.29
CA ALA A 244 -6.74 -15.87 -5.59
C ALA A 244 -7.57 -15.57 -4.32
N PHE A 245 -7.22 -14.53 -3.56
CA PHE A 245 -8.01 -14.07 -2.42
C PHE A 245 -9.37 -13.48 -2.83
N MET A 246 -9.45 -12.75 -3.94
CA MET A 246 -10.71 -12.14 -4.44
C MET A 246 -11.74 -13.16 -4.95
N LYS A 247 -11.31 -14.37 -5.36
CA LYS A 247 -12.22 -15.45 -5.82
C LYS A 247 -13.39 -15.68 -4.85
N GLY A 248 -13.11 -15.55 -3.56
CA GLY A 248 -14.10 -15.74 -2.50
C GLY A 248 -15.15 -14.62 -2.43
N PRO A 249 -14.79 -13.40 -1.98
CA PRO A 249 -15.74 -12.34 -1.70
C PRO A 249 -16.43 -11.75 -2.95
N ASP A 250 -15.73 -11.67 -4.08
CA ASP A 250 -16.21 -10.87 -5.23
C ASP A 250 -16.84 -11.70 -6.36
N PHE A 251 -16.60 -13.02 -6.37
CA PHE A 251 -17.07 -13.93 -7.43
C PHE A 251 -17.96 -15.09 -6.93
N SER A 252 -18.32 -15.12 -5.64
CA SER A 252 -19.26 -16.11 -5.09
C SER A 252 -20.71 -15.64 -5.07
N SER A 253 -21.66 -16.56 -4.85
CA SER A 253 -23.09 -16.25 -4.67
C SER A 253 -23.33 -15.37 -3.44
N LEU A 254 -24.39 -14.55 -3.45
CA LEU A 254 -24.75 -13.64 -2.35
C LEU A 254 -24.79 -14.33 -0.98
N GLU A 255 -25.33 -15.54 -0.92
CA GLU A 255 -25.40 -16.35 0.30
C GLU A 255 -24.01 -16.77 0.80
N THR A 256 -23.14 -17.20 -0.12
CA THR A 256 -21.74 -17.52 0.19
C THR A 256 -20.98 -16.29 0.67
N ARG A 257 -21.23 -15.13 0.06
CA ARG A 257 -20.65 -13.84 0.49
C ARG A 257 -21.08 -13.47 1.89
N TYR A 258 -22.36 -13.63 2.23
CA TYR A 258 -22.87 -13.32 3.57
C TYR A 258 -22.26 -14.25 4.63
N ARG A 259 -22.24 -15.56 4.37
CA ARG A 259 -21.63 -16.56 5.27
C ARG A 259 -20.12 -16.36 5.45
N ARG A 260 -19.42 -15.82 4.45
CA ARG A 260 -17.99 -15.49 4.56
C ARG A 260 -17.78 -14.16 5.26
N ALA A 261 -18.60 -13.16 4.97
CA ALA A 261 -18.55 -11.86 5.63
C ALA A 261 -18.65 -12.00 7.16
N SER A 262 -19.56 -12.85 7.65
CA SER A 262 -19.68 -13.11 9.10
C SER A 262 -18.43 -13.77 9.71
N LYS A 263 -17.64 -14.50 8.92
CA LYS A 263 -16.39 -15.14 9.36
C LYS A 263 -15.16 -14.24 9.22
N THR A 264 -15.22 -13.19 8.40
CA THR A 264 -14.09 -12.25 8.18
C THR A 264 -14.21 -10.95 8.96
N THR A 265 -15.07 -10.90 9.98
CA THR A 265 -15.26 -9.71 10.82
C THR A 265 -13.95 -9.24 11.44
N TRP A 266 -13.10 -10.15 11.93
CA TRP A 266 -11.80 -9.80 12.49
C TRP A 266 -10.90 -9.10 11.46
N MET A 267 -10.77 -9.64 10.23
CA MET A 267 -9.99 -9.01 9.15
C MET A 267 -10.55 -7.61 8.79
N ARG A 268 -11.88 -7.45 8.82
CA ARG A 268 -12.52 -6.16 8.53
C ARG A 268 -12.23 -5.11 9.60
N ARG A 269 -12.08 -5.50 10.87
CA ARG A 269 -11.64 -4.59 11.93
C ARG A 269 -10.22 -4.05 11.66
N TYR A 270 -9.29 -4.92 11.31
CA TYR A 270 -7.93 -4.50 10.90
C TYR A 270 -7.94 -3.60 9.67
N SER A 271 -8.84 -3.83 8.71
CA SER A 271 -8.98 -2.97 7.54
C SER A 271 -9.45 -1.55 7.87
N ILE A 272 -10.15 -1.33 8.98
CA ILE A 272 -10.64 0.00 9.40
C ILE A 272 -9.52 0.82 10.02
N ILE A 273 -8.56 0.17 10.66
CA ILE A 273 -7.43 0.81 11.36
C ILE A 273 -6.08 0.58 10.66
N SER A 274 -6.08 0.22 9.38
CA SER A 274 -4.86 -0.19 8.68
C SER A 274 -3.79 0.90 8.57
N LEU A 275 -4.18 2.16 8.34
CA LEU A 275 -3.31 3.34 8.37
C LEU A 275 -2.78 3.59 9.79
N THR A 276 -3.63 3.53 10.81
CA THR A 276 -3.19 3.70 12.21
C THR A 276 -2.20 2.62 12.62
N ALA A 277 -2.55 1.36 12.33
CA ALA A 277 -1.71 0.21 12.60
C ALA A 277 -0.40 0.25 11.79
N PHE A 278 -0.39 0.86 10.61
CA PHE A 278 0.84 1.03 9.84
C PHE A 278 1.73 2.14 10.38
N SER A 279 1.18 3.32 10.67
CA SER A 279 1.97 4.46 11.14
C SER A 279 2.50 4.29 12.57
N ILE A 280 1.72 3.67 13.47
CA ILE A 280 2.11 3.49 14.88
C ILE A 280 2.57 2.04 15.15
N GLY A 281 2.36 1.13 14.19
CA GLY A 281 2.77 -0.28 14.22
C GLY A 281 4.18 -0.52 14.68
N THR A 282 5.11 0.19 14.04
CA THR A 282 6.55 0.02 14.26
C THR A 282 6.94 0.34 15.71
N ILE A 283 6.31 1.35 16.32
CA ILE A 283 6.63 1.78 17.68
C ILE A 283 6.21 0.71 18.70
N PHE A 284 4.99 0.18 18.56
CA PHE A 284 4.55 -0.92 19.43
C PHE A 284 5.35 -2.20 19.16
N ALA A 285 5.69 -2.46 17.90
CA ALA A 285 6.57 -3.57 17.56
C ALA A 285 7.94 -3.42 18.20
N ASP A 286 8.51 -2.22 18.23
CA ASP A 286 9.80 -1.92 18.87
C ASP A 286 9.73 -2.10 20.40
N TRP A 287 8.63 -1.69 21.05
CA TRP A 287 8.46 -1.92 22.50
C TRP A 287 8.40 -3.41 22.83
N ILE A 288 7.61 -4.17 22.07
CA ILE A 288 7.52 -5.63 22.23
C ILE A 288 8.86 -6.27 21.88
N PHE A 289 9.54 -5.78 20.85
CA PHE A 289 10.85 -6.27 20.42
C PHE A 289 11.89 -6.07 21.53
N HIS A 290 11.97 -4.88 22.13
CA HIS A 290 12.84 -4.59 23.26
C HIS A 290 12.54 -5.46 24.49
N PHE A 291 11.26 -5.76 24.74
CA PHE A 291 10.89 -6.73 25.76
C PHE A 291 11.49 -8.10 25.46
N PHE A 292 11.36 -8.61 24.24
CA PHE A 292 11.94 -9.92 23.86
C PHE A 292 13.47 -9.92 23.81
N THR A 293 14.11 -8.86 23.33
CA THR A 293 15.59 -8.79 23.32
C THR A 293 16.18 -8.71 24.72
N ALA A 294 15.44 -8.17 25.71
CA ALA A 294 15.86 -8.22 27.10
C ALA A 294 15.95 -9.66 27.65
N PHE A 295 15.12 -10.59 27.16
CA PHE A 295 15.15 -11.99 27.58
C PHE A 295 16.02 -12.89 26.70
N TRP A 296 16.08 -12.62 25.39
CA TRP A 296 16.69 -13.53 24.41
C TRP A 296 17.92 -12.97 23.70
N GLY A 297 18.32 -11.72 23.98
CA GLY A 297 19.39 -11.03 23.27
C GLY A 297 18.95 -10.49 21.90
N ASN A 298 19.90 -9.88 21.18
CA ASN A 298 19.65 -9.24 19.89
C ASN A 298 19.15 -10.25 18.84
N SER A 299 18.20 -9.83 18.00
CA SER A 299 17.61 -10.72 16.99
C SER A 299 18.41 -10.84 15.71
N VAL A 300 19.28 -9.86 15.45
CA VAL A 300 20.12 -9.79 14.26
C VAL A 300 21.54 -9.50 14.70
N ASP A 301 22.46 -10.39 14.37
CA ASP A 301 23.88 -10.11 14.44
C ASP A 301 24.28 -9.23 13.25
N ARG A 302 24.72 -8.01 13.55
CA ARG A 302 25.25 -7.04 12.58
C ARG A 302 26.77 -6.89 12.65
N THR A 303 27.45 -7.73 13.42
CA THR A 303 28.92 -7.65 13.58
C THR A 303 29.68 -8.15 12.36
N GLY A 304 29.05 -8.94 11.49
CA GLY A 304 29.60 -9.41 10.22
C GLY A 304 29.29 -8.49 9.02
N THR A 305 29.92 -8.79 7.88
CA THR A 305 29.66 -8.11 6.58
C THR A 305 28.26 -8.35 6.02
N VAL A 306 27.58 -9.41 6.46
CA VAL A 306 26.21 -9.74 6.10
C VAL A 306 25.40 -9.93 7.39
N PRO A 307 24.31 -9.18 7.60
CA PRO A 307 23.48 -9.34 8.79
C PRO A 307 22.84 -10.73 8.83
N LYS A 308 22.94 -11.40 9.98
CA LYS A 308 22.37 -12.75 10.20
C LYS A 308 21.29 -12.71 11.27
N LEU A 309 20.23 -13.49 11.07
CA LEU A 309 19.16 -13.65 12.06
C LEU A 309 19.61 -14.63 13.15
N ASP A 310 19.76 -14.15 14.37
CA ASP A 310 20.21 -14.96 15.52
C ASP A 310 19.06 -15.64 16.25
N TRP A 311 17.86 -15.07 16.19
CA TRP A 311 16.68 -15.69 16.77
C TRP A 311 16.31 -16.98 16.04
N ASN A 312 16.07 -18.03 16.81
CA ASN A 312 15.54 -19.28 16.29
C ASN A 312 14.09 -19.13 15.82
N PHE A 313 13.61 -20.10 15.04
CA PHE A 313 12.27 -20.08 14.46
C PHE A 313 11.15 -19.91 15.51
N PHE A 314 11.29 -20.53 16.68
CA PHE A 314 10.29 -20.46 17.75
C PHE A 314 10.26 -19.09 18.42
N GLN A 315 11.41 -18.45 18.61
CA GLN A 315 11.51 -17.08 19.13
C GLN A 315 10.84 -16.09 18.18
N VAL A 316 11.08 -16.22 16.87
CA VAL A 316 10.41 -15.40 15.85
C VAL A 316 8.90 -15.60 15.88
N ILE A 317 8.42 -16.85 15.97
CA ILE A 317 6.98 -17.14 16.07
C ILE A 317 6.37 -16.54 17.34
N ALA A 318 7.03 -16.70 18.49
CA ALA A 318 6.53 -16.19 19.76
C ALA A 318 6.42 -14.65 19.76
N PHE A 319 7.41 -13.97 19.16
CA PHE A 319 7.36 -12.53 18.93
C PHE A 319 6.16 -12.14 18.04
N ILE A 320 5.98 -12.82 16.90
CA ILE A 320 4.87 -12.54 15.97
C ILE A 320 3.50 -12.76 16.63
N ILE A 321 3.33 -13.85 17.38
CA ILE A 321 2.08 -14.15 18.09
C ILE A 321 1.79 -13.06 19.13
N THR A 322 2.80 -12.65 19.89
CA THR A 322 2.64 -11.61 20.93
C THR A 322 2.26 -10.26 20.32
N LEU A 323 2.94 -9.86 19.24
CA LEU A 323 2.61 -8.66 18.48
C LEU A 323 1.18 -8.72 17.92
N PHE A 324 0.76 -9.88 17.40
CA PHE A 324 -0.58 -10.07 16.88
C PHE A 324 -1.65 -9.96 17.97
N LEU A 325 -1.46 -10.62 19.11
CA LEU A 325 -2.38 -10.56 20.25
C LEU A 325 -2.49 -9.15 20.83
N PHE A 326 -1.36 -8.43 20.93
CA PHE A 326 -1.35 -7.04 21.35
C PHE A 326 -2.21 -6.18 20.41
N TRP A 327 -2.01 -6.30 19.10
CA TRP A 327 -2.82 -5.57 18.13
C TRP A 327 -4.30 -5.95 18.17
N GLU A 328 -4.64 -7.23 18.33
CA GLU A 328 -6.04 -7.67 18.47
C GLU A 328 -6.69 -7.04 19.72
N LEU A 329 -5.95 -6.93 20.82
CA LEU A 329 -6.40 -6.23 22.02
C LEU A 329 -6.63 -4.73 21.74
N CYS A 330 -5.68 -4.05 21.11
CA CYS A 330 -5.82 -2.64 20.73
C CYS A 330 -7.03 -2.41 19.83
N VAL A 331 -7.22 -3.24 18.79
CA VAL A 331 -8.37 -3.17 17.87
C VAL A 331 -9.69 -3.30 18.63
N ARG A 332 -9.80 -4.26 19.56
CA ARG A 332 -11.02 -4.48 20.36
C ARG A 332 -11.29 -3.34 21.33
N LEU A 333 -10.25 -2.76 21.92
CA LEU A 333 -10.42 -1.58 22.78
C LEU A 333 -10.85 -0.36 21.97
N TRP A 334 -10.28 -0.16 20.78
CA TRP A 334 -10.69 0.92 19.87
C TRP A 334 -12.10 0.74 19.33
N GLU A 335 -12.54 -0.50 19.11
CA GLU A 335 -13.91 -0.79 18.67
C GLU A 335 -14.94 -0.28 19.68
N LYS A 336 -14.65 -0.28 20.99
CA LYS A 336 -15.55 0.24 22.04
C LYS A 336 -15.77 1.75 21.96
N ILE A 337 -14.90 2.48 21.26
CA ILE A 337 -14.99 3.93 21.07
C ILE A 337 -15.24 4.29 19.60
N ASP A 338 -15.77 3.36 18.80
CA ASP A 338 -16.04 3.52 17.37
C ASP A 338 -14.80 4.00 16.60
N TYR A 339 -13.61 3.51 16.96
CA TYR A 339 -12.34 3.86 16.34
C TYR A 339 -12.02 5.37 16.33
N LYS A 340 -12.66 6.16 17.21
CA LYS A 340 -12.35 7.59 17.35
C LYS A 340 -10.89 7.79 17.76
N GLY A 341 -10.26 8.81 17.17
CA GLY A 341 -8.84 9.12 17.38
C GLY A 341 -7.86 8.30 16.54
N SER A 342 -8.33 7.36 15.70
CA SER A 342 -7.49 6.72 14.70
C SER A 342 -7.09 7.71 13.59
N LEU A 343 -5.99 7.46 12.88
CA LEU A 343 -5.58 8.25 11.72
C LEU A 343 -6.64 8.21 10.60
N GLU A 344 -7.38 7.10 10.46
CA GLU A 344 -8.50 6.99 9.52
C GLU A 344 -9.67 7.88 9.92
N TRP A 345 -9.96 8.00 11.23
CA TRP A 345 -10.96 8.91 11.75
C TRP A 345 -10.55 10.35 11.49
N PHE A 346 -9.31 10.73 11.82
CA PHE A 346 -8.78 12.08 11.52
C PHE A 346 -8.84 12.39 10.03
N MET A 347 -8.40 11.47 9.17
CA MET A 347 -8.46 11.64 7.73
C MET A 347 -9.91 11.80 7.23
N SER A 348 -10.85 11.02 7.78
CA SER A 348 -12.27 11.13 7.42
C SER A 348 -12.89 12.46 7.84
N VAL A 349 -12.53 13.00 9.01
CA VAL A 349 -12.97 14.31 9.52
C VAL A 349 -12.38 15.46 8.68
N ILE A 350 -11.09 15.37 8.35
CA ILE A 350 -10.45 16.37 7.49
C ILE A 350 -11.13 16.38 6.12
N LEU A 351 -11.33 15.21 5.52
CA LEU A 351 -11.97 15.11 4.21
C LEU A 351 -13.43 15.55 4.21
N SER A 352 -14.21 15.24 5.24
CA SER A 352 -15.60 15.70 5.31
C SER A 352 -15.69 17.22 5.38
N LYS A 353 -14.76 17.86 6.11
CA LYS A 353 -14.64 19.32 6.19
C LYS A 353 -14.19 19.94 4.87
N PHE A 354 -13.23 19.33 4.17
CA PHE A 354 -12.76 19.84 2.87
C PHE A 354 -13.80 19.68 1.75
N PHE A 355 -14.48 18.54 1.68
CA PHE A 355 -15.40 18.22 0.57
C PHE A 355 -16.88 18.49 0.88
N HIS A 356 -17.21 18.99 2.08
CA HIS A 356 -18.58 19.26 2.54
C HIS A 356 -19.53 18.07 2.32
N ARG A 357 -19.03 16.85 2.51
CA ARG A 357 -19.77 15.59 2.32
C ARG A 357 -19.48 14.65 3.47
N GLU A 358 -20.52 14.05 4.02
CA GLU A 358 -20.36 12.96 4.97
C GLU A 358 -19.68 11.77 4.26
N THR A 359 -18.52 11.36 4.76
CA THR A 359 -17.81 10.21 4.21
C THR A 359 -18.49 8.93 4.71
N SER A 360 -18.94 8.08 3.79
CA SER A 360 -19.59 6.78 4.11
C SER A 360 -18.72 5.83 4.95
N ARG A 361 -17.42 6.14 5.08
CA ARG A 361 -16.47 5.48 5.98
C ARG A 361 -16.77 5.69 7.46
N MET A 362 -17.59 6.67 7.84
CA MET A 362 -17.99 6.90 9.23
C MET A 362 -19.07 5.92 9.73
N ASN A 363 -19.73 5.16 8.85
CA ASN A 363 -20.73 4.16 9.25
C ASN A 363 -20.08 2.79 9.50
N ILE A 364 -19.37 2.68 10.63
CA ILE A 364 -18.66 1.49 11.09
C ILE A 364 -19.58 0.27 11.17
N GLU A 365 -20.82 0.46 11.62
CA GLU A 365 -21.81 -0.62 11.73
C GLU A 365 -22.15 -1.24 10.36
N LYS A 366 -22.27 -0.41 9.33
CA LYS A 366 -22.52 -0.86 7.96
C LYS A 366 -21.33 -1.61 7.37
N ILE A 367 -20.11 -1.25 7.74
CA ILE A 367 -18.87 -1.86 7.23
C ILE A 367 -18.55 -3.19 7.96
N LEU A 368 -18.73 -3.23 9.28
CA LEU A 368 -18.41 -4.40 10.12
C LEU A 368 -19.55 -5.41 10.20
N TYR A 369 -20.79 -4.97 10.33
CA TYR A 369 -21.90 -5.87 10.65
C TYR A 369 -22.85 -6.09 9.47
N HIS A 370 -22.91 -5.17 8.50
CA HIS A 370 -23.84 -5.24 7.37
C HIS A 370 -23.22 -4.95 5.98
N PRO A 371 -22.13 -5.62 5.57
CA PRO A 371 -21.42 -5.28 4.32
C PRO A 371 -22.23 -5.54 3.04
N ASN A 372 -23.37 -6.25 3.12
CA ASN A 372 -24.19 -6.65 1.97
C ASN A 372 -25.72 -6.48 2.20
N LYS A 373 -26.17 -5.68 3.17
CA LYS A 373 -27.60 -5.34 3.25
C LYS A 373 -27.93 -4.38 2.09
N PRO A 374 -28.89 -4.68 1.20
CA PRO A 374 -29.37 -3.68 0.24
C PRO A 374 -29.91 -2.47 1.02
N PRO A 375 -29.80 -1.25 0.48
CA PRO A 375 -30.41 -0.09 1.11
C PRO A 375 -31.93 -0.35 1.29
N GLN A 376 -32.42 -0.21 2.52
CA GLN A 376 -33.82 -0.48 2.89
C GLN A 376 -34.83 0.41 2.12
N THR A 377 -34.36 1.50 1.50
CA THR A 377 -35.18 2.39 0.67
C THR A 377 -35.66 1.80 -0.66
N ALA A 378 -35.32 0.54 -0.99
CA ALA A 378 -35.81 -0.14 -2.21
C ALA A 378 -36.97 -1.13 -1.95
N ILE A 379 -37.40 -1.32 -0.69
CA ILE A 379 -38.44 -2.30 -0.34
C ILE A 379 -39.77 -1.62 0.05
N GLU A 380 -39.77 -0.35 0.45
CA GLU A 380 -40.98 0.38 0.85
C GLU A 380 -41.68 1.14 -0.30
N GLY A 381 -41.26 0.92 -1.56
CA GLY A 381 -41.82 1.60 -2.75
C GLY A 381 -42.67 0.70 -3.66
N LYS A 382 -43.05 -0.48 -3.20
CA LYS A 382 -43.95 -1.40 -3.92
C LYS A 382 -44.87 -2.10 -2.92
N GLU A 383 -45.82 -1.36 -2.38
CA GLU A 383 -47.16 -1.87 -2.09
C GLU A 383 -48.18 -0.93 -2.70
#